data_AF-A0A536VE54-F1
#
_entry.id   AF-A0A536VE54-F1
#
_cell.length_a   1.000
_cell.length_b   1.000
_cell.length_c   1.000
_cell.angle_alpha   90.00
_cell.angle_beta   90.00
_cell.angle_gamma   90.00
#
_symmetry.space_group_name_H-M   'P 1'
#
loop_
_entity.id
_entity.type
_entity.pdbx_description
1 polymer ?
#
loop_
_entity_poly.entity_id
_entity_poly.type
_entity_poly.pdbx_seq_one_letter_code
_entity_poly.pdbx_strand_id
1 'polypeptide(L)'
;IELPFYVFVMKGFFDGVPWDIEMSAMTDGATRRQAFRLVVLPQVRVGLIAVAVFAFIRAWEEYIFVRTFLIENTNWVMSLYLFWVADDVMGVDYGIVAAVAVFYVLPSLLLYVFCQKYLTQMTIGGIKG
;
A
#
# COMPACT_ATOMS: atom_id res chain seq x y z
N ILE A 1 -1.85 -6.92 10.37
CA ILE A 1 -3.27 -7.27 10.68
C ILE A 1 -4.17 -7.17 9.44
N GLU A 2 -3.81 -6.38 8.42
CA GLU A 2 -4.69 -6.11 7.26
C GLU A 2 -4.65 -7.13 6.10
N LEU A 3 -3.91 -8.24 6.25
CA LEU A 3 -3.76 -9.24 5.19
C LEU A 3 -5.10 -9.77 4.63
N PRO A 4 -6.13 -10.08 5.44
CA PRO A 4 -7.41 -10.57 4.90
C PRO A 4 -8.09 -9.58 3.95
N PHE A 5 -8.04 -8.28 4.28
CA PHE A 5 -8.58 -7.23 3.43
C PHE A 5 -7.83 -7.13 2.11
N TYR A 6 -6.49 -7.15 2.15
CA TYR A 6 -5.67 -7.11 0.94
C TYR A 6 -5.89 -8.34 0.04
N VAL A 7 -6.04 -9.53 0.63
CA VAL A 7 -6.38 -10.75 -0.13
C VAL A 7 -7.74 -10.63 -0.79
N PHE A 8 -8.75 -10.09 -0.10
CA PHE A 8 -10.07 -9.89 -0.67
C PHE A 8 -10.07 -8.88 -1.83
N VAL A 9 -9.33 -7.77 -1.69
CA VAL A 9 -9.16 -6.78 -2.76
C VAL A 9 -8.46 -7.42 -3.96
N MET A 10 -7.34 -8.13 -3.75
CA MET A 10 -6.62 -8.81 -4.83
C MET A 10 -7.49 -9.86 -5.52
N LYS A 11 -8.30 -10.60 -4.76
CA LYS A 11 -9.26 -11.57 -5.32
C LYS A 11 -10.23 -10.90 -6.28
N GLY A 12 -10.74 -9.71 -5.95
CA GLY A 12 -11.58 -8.92 -6.87
C GLY A 12 -10.89 -8.58 -8.20
N PHE A 13 -9.59 -8.27 -8.18
CA PHE A 13 -8.83 -8.04 -9.42
C PHE A 13 -8.57 -9.33 -10.20
N PHE A 14 -8.27 -10.44 -9.53
CA PHE A 14 -8.08 -11.74 -10.18
C PHE A 14 -9.39 -12.27 -10.80
N ASP A 15 -10.54 -12.06 -10.16
CA ASP A 15 -11.85 -12.43 -10.69
C ASP A 15 -12.20 -11.66 -11.98
N GLY A 16 -11.62 -10.47 -12.17
CA GLY A 16 -11.79 -9.67 -13.38
C GLY A 16 -11.03 -10.21 -14.60
N VAL A 17 -10.11 -11.16 -14.42
CA VAL A 17 -9.35 -11.75 -15.53
C VAL A 17 -10.14 -12.90 -16.16
N PRO A 18 -10.50 -12.83 -17.45
CA PRO A 18 -11.23 -13.92 -18.12
C PRO A 18 -10.40 -15.20 -18.14
N TRP A 19 -11.06 -16.32 -17.82
CA TRP A 19 -10.43 -17.64 -17.81
C TRP A 19 -9.86 -18.06 -19.18
N ASP A 20 -10.47 -17.55 -20.26
CA ASP A 20 -10.06 -17.85 -21.63
C ASP A 20 -8.61 -17.42 -21.90
N ILE A 21 -8.14 -16.32 -21.29
CA ILE A 21 -6.79 -15.81 -21.48
C ILE A 21 -5.73 -16.78 -20.92
N GLU A 22 -6.01 -17.39 -19.75
CA GLU A 22 -5.12 -18.41 -19.17
C GLU A 22 -5.10 -19.68 -20.06
N MET A 23 -6.27 -20.09 -20.59
CA MET A 23 -6.38 -21.25 -21.48
C MET A 23 -5.70 -21.05 -22.83
N SER A 24 -5.78 -19.86 -23.42
CA SER A 24 -5.05 -19.54 -24.66
C SER A 24 -3.54 -19.67 -24.46
N ALA A 25 -3.01 -19.12 -23.36
CA ALA A 25 -1.59 -19.22 -23.04
C ALA A 25 -1.12 -20.68 -22.87
N MET A 26 -1.94 -21.53 -22.26
CA MET A 26 -1.64 -22.96 -22.13
C MET A 26 -1.71 -23.70 -23.48
N THR A 27 -2.61 -23.28 -24.37
CA THR A 27 -2.72 -23.82 -25.74
C THR A 27 -1.49 -23.45 -26.58
N ASP A 28 -0.89 -22.28 -26.34
CA ASP A 28 0.38 -21.83 -26.94
C ASP A 28 1.61 -22.56 -26.37
N GLY A 29 1.43 -23.55 -25.49
CA GLY A 29 2.49 -24.37 -24.92
C GLY A 29 3.08 -23.83 -23.60
N ALA A 30 2.48 -22.80 -23.00
CA ALA A 30 2.92 -22.34 -21.69
C ALA A 30 2.48 -23.32 -20.59
N THR A 31 3.40 -23.65 -19.68
CA THR A 31 3.05 -24.36 -18.44
C THR A 31 2.15 -23.49 -17.56
N ARG A 32 1.35 -24.10 -16.68
CA ARG A 32 0.43 -23.36 -15.79
C ARG A 32 1.12 -22.27 -14.93
N ARG A 33 2.35 -22.52 -14.50
CA ARG A 33 3.15 -21.52 -13.77
C ARG A 33 3.59 -20.35 -14.66
N GLN A 34 3.91 -20.63 -15.93
CA GLN A 34 4.25 -19.61 -16.92
C GLN A 34 3.02 -18.79 -17.29
N ALA A 35 1.88 -19.43 -17.56
CA ALA A 35 0.61 -18.75 -17.84
C ALA A 35 0.23 -17.79 -16.69
N PHE A 36 0.31 -18.26 -15.44
CA PHE A 36 0.07 -17.39 -14.28
C PHE A 36 1.03 -16.19 -14.22
N ARG A 37 2.34 -16.42 -14.30
CA ARG A 37 3.34 -15.36 -14.08
C ARG A 37 3.46 -14.38 -15.25
N LEU A 38 3.32 -14.84 -16.48
CA LEU A 38 3.55 -14.05 -17.69
C LEU A 38 2.28 -13.43 -18.24
N VAL A 39 1.10 -14.02 -17.97
CA VAL A 39 -0.16 -13.59 -18.58
C VAL A 39 -1.13 -13.04 -17.54
N VAL A 40 -1.38 -13.77 -16.46
CA VAL A 40 -2.33 -13.35 -15.42
C VAL A 40 -1.75 -12.26 -14.51
N LEU A 41 -0.51 -12.42 -14.03
CA LEU A 41 0.12 -11.49 -13.08
C LEU A 41 0.24 -10.05 -13.62
N PRO A 42 0.62 -9.81 -14.89
CA PRO A 42 0.69 -8.46 -15.44
C PRO A 42 -0.66 -7.78 -15.62
N GLN A 43 -1.76 -8.55 -15.80
CA GLN A 43 -3.12 -8.00 -15.89
C GLN A 43 -3.55 -7.39 -14.55
N VAL A 44 -3.19 -8.04 -13.44
CA VAL A 44 -3.56 -7.64 -12.07
C VAL A 44 -2.54 -6.66 -11.46
N ARG A 45 -1.54 -6.20 -12.22
CA ARG A 45 -0.47 -5.29 -11.74
C ARG A 45 -1.02 -4.01 -11.11
N VAL A 46 -2.14 -3.50 -11.62
CA VAL A 46 -2.77 -2.26 -11.10
C VAL A 46 -3.33 -2.50 -9.71
N GLY A 47 -3.97 -3.66 -9.49
CA GLY A 47 -4.46 -4.08 -8.18
C GLY A 47 -3.31 -4.32 -7.19
N LEU A 48 -2.21 -4.90 -7.66
CA LEU A 48 -1.02 -5.12 -6.84
C LEU A 48 -0.40 -3.79 -6.37
N ILE A 49 -0.30 -2.79 -7.26
CA ILE A 49 0.14 -1.45 -6.90
C ILE A 49 -0.80 -0.81 -5.88
N ALA A 50 -2.12 -0.90 -6.09
CA ALA A 50 -3.11 -0.33 -5.17
C ALA A 50 -2.98 -0.94 -3.76
N VAL A 51 -2.88 -2.27 -3.66
CA VAL A 51 -2.71 -2.97 -2.38
C VAL A 51 -1.37 -2.63 -1.73
N ALA A 52 -0.29 -2.51 -2.51
CA ALA A 52 1.02 -2.10 -1.98
C ALA A 52 0.99 -0.67 -1.39
N VAL A 53 0.25 0.25 -2.02
CA VAL A 53 0.05 1.62 -1.52
C VAL A 53 -0.70 1.59 -0.19
N PHE A 54 -1.83 0.90 -0.12
CA PHE A 54 -2.60 0.79 1.12
C PHE A 54 -1.76 0.14 2.22
N ALA A 55 -1.03 -0.93 1.91
CA ALA A 55 -0.14 -1.59 2.85
C ALA A 55 0.97 -0.66 3.36
N PHE A 56 1.55 0.16 2.49
CA PHE A 56 2.56 1.15 2.87
C PHE A 56 1.98 2.20 3.81
N ILE A 57 0.85 2.82 3.44
CA ILE A 57 0.21 3.88 4.24
C ILE A 57 -0.07 3.36 5.65
N ARG A 58 -0.61 2.14 5.74
CA ARG A 58 -0.95 1.51 7.01
C ARG A 58 0.26 1.15 7.85
N ALA A 59 1.31 0.64 7.23
CA ALA A 59 2.57 0.39 7.92
C ALA A 59 3.25 1.70 8.38
N TRP A 60 3.10 2.78 7.61
CA TRP A 60 3.65 4.11 7.92
C TRP A 60 2.92 4.80 9.07
N GLU A 61 1.60 4.62 9.14
CA GLU A 61 0.72 5.10 10.22
C GLU A 61 0.87 4.32 11.53
N GLU A 62 1.49 3.14 11.48
CA GLU A 62 1.55 2.25 12.62
C GLU A 62 2.44 2.82 13.74
N TYR A 63 1.77 3.28 14.81
CA TYR A 63 2.41 3.84 15.99
C TYR A 63 2.39 2.87 17.18
N ILE A 64 1.30 2.13 17.38
CA ILE A 64 1.09 1.34 18.60
C ILE A 64 2.09 0.20 18.66
N PHE A 65 2.27 -0.51 17.55
CA PHE A 65 3.28 -1.58 17.48
C PHE A 65 4.68 -1.01 17.72
N VAL A 66 5.03 0.11 17.08
CA VAL A 66 6.38 0.65 17.20
C VAL A 66 6.65 1.12 18.63
N ARG A 67 5.73 1.87 19.25
CA ARG A 67 5.86 2.30 20.65
C ARG A 67 5.96 1.11 21.62
N THR A 68 5.23 0.03 21.35
CA THR A 68 5.17 -1.13 22.26
C THR A 68 6.43 -2.00 22.16
N PHE A 69 6.97 -2.20 20.96
CA PHE A 69 8.12 -3.08 20.72
C PHE A 69 9.46 -2.36 20.79
N LEU A 70 9.49 -1.05 20.61
CA LEU A 70 10.73 -0.27 20.67
C LEU A 70 11.05 0.11 22.12
N ILE A 71 11.83 -0.76 22.78
CA ILE A 71 12.22 -0.61 24.19
C ILE A 71 13.41 0.36 24.35
N GLU A 72 14.29 0.44 23.33
CA GLU A 72 15.48 1.29 23.37
C GLU A 72 15.34 2.53 22.49
N ASN A 73 15.76 3.68 23.02
CA ASN A 73 15.60 5.00 22.44
C ASN A 73 16.61 5.30 21.30
N THR A 74 17.15 4.26 20.65
CA THR A 74 18.21 4.35 19.63
C THR A 74 17.68 4.38 18.20
N ASN A 75 16.46 3.89 17.97
CA ASN A 75 15.84 3.84 16.64
C ASN A 75 14.64 4.80 16.55
N TRP A 76 14.90 6.08 16.30
CA TRP A 76 13.83 7.07 16.21
C TRP A 76 13.08 6.93 14.89
N VAL A 77 11.98 6.17 14.92
CA VAL A 77 10.93 6.27 13.91
C VAL A 77 10.21 7.61 14.04
N MET A 78 9.93 8.22 12.89
CA MET A 78 9.33 9.55 12.82
C MET A 78 7.98 9.65 13.53
N SER A 79 7.18 8.56 13.52
CA SER A 79 5.89 8.48 14.22
C SER A 79 6.02 8.61 15.75
N LEU A 80 7.06 8.01 16.33
CA LEU A 80 7.35 8.11 17.76
C LEU A 80 7.87 9.51 18.10
N TYR A 81 8.76 10.07 17.27
CA TYR A 81 9.31 11.40 17.49
C TYR A 81 8.21 12.49 17.48
N LEU A 82 7.26 12.43 16.54
CA LEU A 82 6.11 13.33 16.52
C LEU A 82 5.29 13.27 17.82
N PHE A 83 5.09 12.06 18.37
CA PHE A 83 4.40 11.88 19.64
C PHE A 83 5.17 12.51 20.81
N TRP A 84 6.49 12.30 20.90
CA TRP A 84 7.32 12.88 21.96
C TRP A 84 7.31 14.41 21.95
N VAL A 85 7.41 15.04 20.77
CA VAL A 85 7.36 16.51 20.65
C VAL A 85 5.98 17.06 21.01
N ALA A 86 4.92 16.27 20.81
CA ALA A 86 3.56 16.65 21.17
C ALA A 86 3.23 16.44 22.67
N ASP A 87 3.98 15.59 23.38
CA ASP A 87 3.77 15.23 24.79
C ASP A 87 4.78 15.92 25.75
N ASP A 88 5.42 17.01 25.30
CA ASP A 88 6.46 17.69 26.08
C ASP A 88 5.90 18.28 27.40
N VAL A 89 6.54 17.91 28.51
CA VAL A 89 6.15 18.20 29.89
C VAL A 89 6.35 19.68 30.25
N MET A 90 7.21 20.40 29.52
CA MET A 90 7.51 21.82 29.79
C MET A 90 6.66 22.81 28.97
N GLY A 91 5.77 22.32 28.11
CA GLY A 91 4.90 23.13 27.26
C GLY A 91 5.13 22.83 25.78
N VAL A 92 4.06 22.50 25.08
CA VAL A 92 4.11 22.08 23.68
C VAL A 92 4.47 23.24 22.76
N ASP A 93 5.62 23.16 22.09
CA ASP A 93 5.95 24.06 20.98
C ASP A 93 5.23 23.61 19.71
N TYR A 94 4.07 24.23 19.45
CA TYR A 94 3.27 23.96 18.26
C TYR A 94 4.02 24.24 16.94
N GLY A 95 5.05 25.09 16.95
CA GLY A 95 5.89 25.34 15.78
C GLY A 95 6.73 24.12 15.40
N ILE A 96 7.35 23.47 16.39
CA ILE A 96 8.12 22.24 16.17
C ILE A 96 7.18 21.09 15.80
N VAL A 97 6.04 20.94 16.49
CA VAL A 97 5.04 19.91 16.16
C VAL A 97 4.57 20.05 14.70
N ALA A 98 4.26 21.27 14.25
CA ALA A 98 3.82 21.53 12.88
C ALA A 98 4.92 21.19 11.86
N ALA A 99 6.18 21.58 12.13
CA ALA A 99 7.30 21.28 11.25
C ALA A 99 7.48 19.76 11.09
N VAL A 100 7.50 19.01 12.19
CA VAL A 100 7.65 17.55 12.21
C VAL A 100 6.48 16.86 11.50
N ALA A 101 5.25 17.35 11.70
CA ALA A 101 4.07 16.81 11.03
C ALA A 101 4.13 16.98 9.50
N VAL A 102 4.61 18.13 9.00
CA VAL A 102 4.81 18.35 7.56
C VAL A 102 5.80 17.35 6.97
N PHE A 103 6.93 17.11 7.66
CA PHE A 103 7.91 16.11 7.23
C PHE A 103 7.36 14.68 7.30
N TYR A 104 6.51 14.38 8.28
CA TYR A 104 5.88 13.07 8.43
C TYR A 104 4.88 12.75 7.32
N VAL A 105 4.13 13.74 6.83
CA VAL A 105 3.15 13.59 5.73
C VAL A 105 3.83 13.54 4.35
N LEU A 106 5.04 14.07 4.23
CA LEU A 106 5.75 14.19 2.95
C LEU A 106 5.92 12.85 2.20
N PRO A 107 6.35 11.73 2.82
CA PRO A 107 6.52 10.45 2.15
C PRO A 107 5.20 9.83 1.66
N SER A 108 4.12 9.93 2.45
CA SER A 108 2.82 9.40 2.05
C SER A 108 2.21 10.23 0.91
N LEU A 109 2.43 11.55 0.91
CA LEU A 109 2.01 12.45 -0.17
C LEU A 109 2.78 12.16 -1.46
N LEU A 110 4.10 11.96 -1.39
CA LEU A 110 4.90 11.54 -2.55
C LEU A 110 4.37 10.23 -3.14
N LEU A 111 4.14 9.22 -2.30
CA LEU A 111 3.61 7.94 -2.73
C LEU A 111 2.24 8.12 -3.41
N TYR A 112 1.36 8.93 -2.83
CA TYR A 112 0.08 9.26 -3.44
C TYR A 112 0.23 9.87 -4.83
N VAL A 113 1.11 10.87 -5.02
CA VAL A 113 1.35 11.50 -6.33
C VAL A 113 1.86 10.49 -7.36
N PHE A 114 2.77 9.59 -6.98
CA PHE A 114 3.26 8.54 -7.88
C PHE A 114 2.19 7.52 -8.25
N CYS A 115 1.32 7.17 -7.30
CA CYS A 115 0.30 6.15 -7.51
C CYS A 115 -1.01 6.69 -8.07
N GLN A 116 -1.27 8.00 -7.98
CA GLN A 116 -2.48 8.66 -8.49
C GLN A 116 -2.74 8.28 -9.95
N LYS A 117 -1.71 8.26 -10.80
CA LYS A 117 -1.83 7.88 -12.22
C LYS A 117 -2.34 6.44 -12.42
N TYR A 118 -1.89 5.50 -11.59
CA TYR A 118 -2.32 4.11 -11.64
C TYR A 118 -3.72 3.91 -11.04
N LEU A 119 -4.05 4.69 -10.01
CA LEU A 119 -5.38 4.68 -9.40
C LEU A 119 -6.45 5.30 -10.32
N THR A 120 -6.14 6.38 -11.04
CA THR A 120 -7.08 7.00 -12.01
C THR A 120 -7.29 6.17 -13.27
N GLN A 121 -6.34 5.29 -13.60
CA GLN A 121 -6.50 4.30 -14.66
C GLN A 121 -7.38 3.11 -14.26
N MET A 122 -7.78 3.02 -12.99
CA MET A 122 -8.97 2.25 -12.61
C MET A 122 -10.23 2.98 -13.07
N THR A 123 -10.36 3.19 -14.38
CA THR A 123 -11.69 3.20 -14.94
C THR A 123 -12.19 1.78 -14.79
N ILE A 124 -13.31 1.64 -14.10
CA ILE A 124 -14.06 0.40 -13.92
C ILE A 124 -14.35 -0.18 -15.32
N GLY A 125 -13.40 -0.95 -15.85
CA GLY A 125 -13.45 -1.61 -17.15
C GLY A 125 -14.30 -2.88 -17.08
N GLY A 126 -15.51 -2.74 -16.55
CA GLY A 126 -16.40 -3.85 -16.30
C GLY A 126 -17.83 -3.40 -16.03
N ILE A 127 -18.29 -2.29 -16.62
CA ILE A 127 -19.71 -2.19 -16.91
C ILE A 127 -20.02 -3.26 -17.95
N LYS A 128 -20.64 -4.36 -17.51
CA LYS A 128 -21.52 -5.14 -18.38
C LYS A 128 -22.67 -4.21 -18.77
N GLY A 129 -22.50 -3.56 -19.92
CA GLY A 129 -23.52 -2.92 -20.73
C GLY A 129 -23.31 -3.38 -22.15
#